data_AF-A0A832ITB0-F1
#
_entry.id   AF-A0A832ITB0-F1
#
_cell.length_a   1.000
_cell.length_b   1.000
_cell.length_c   1.000
_cell.angle_alpha   90.00
_cell.angle_beta   90.00
_cell.angle_gamma   90.00
#
_symmetry.space_group_name_H-M   'P 1'
#
loop_
_entity.id
_entity.type
_entity.pdbx_description
1 polymer ?
#
loop_
_entity_poly.entity_id
_entity_poly.type
_entity_poly.pdbx_seq_one_letter_code
_entity_poly.pdbx_strand_id
1 'polypeptide(L)' 'MKNQYMSYDESLNFLYEMEKTYPNLIKIIKIGTTYEGRDIVLAKISKNVETADEKPAMLFTGSIHAREWVGHELAL' A
#
# COMPACT_ATOMS: atom_id res chain seq x y z
N MET A 1 -5.24 4.89 -26.04
CA MET A 1 -6.04 4.04 -25.13
C MET A 1 -6.08 4.72 -23.76
N LYS A 2 -7.21 4.67 -23.05
CA LYS A 2 -7.30 5.24 -21.69
C LYS A 2 -6.57 4.32 -20.72
N ASN A 3 -5.66 4.84 -19.91
CA ASN A 3 -5.10 4.10 -18.78
C ASN A 3 -6.08 4.19 -17.61
N GLN A 4 -6.62 3.07 -17.16
CA GLN A 4 -7.69 3.03 -16.15
C GLN A 4 -7.24 2.42 -14.81
N TYR A 5 -6.09 1.75 -14.78
CA TYR A 5 -5.60 0.98 -13.64
C TYR A 5 -4.11 1.24 -13.44
N MET A 6 -3.67 1.22 -12.20
CA MET A 6 -2.27 1.41 -11.85
C MET A 6 -1.49 0.11 -12.01
N SER A 7 -0.32 0.20 -12.66
CA SER A 7 0.68 -0.87 -12.62
C SER A 7 1.30 -0.99 -11.22
N TYR A 8 2.00 -2.09 -10.96
CA TYR A 8 2.73 -2.30 -9.70
C TYR A 8 3.69 -1.14 -9.40
N ASP A 9 4.47 -0.68 -10.39
CA ASP A 9 5.43 0.41 -10.20
C ASP A 9 4.73 1.76 -9.95
N GLU A 10 3.65 2.06 -10.68
CA GLU A 10 2.84 3.26 -10.43
C GLU A 10 2.26 3.27 -9.02
N SER A 11 1.80 2.09 -8.56
CA SER A 11 1.22 1.90 -7.22
C SER A 11 2.26 2.14 -6.12
N LEU A 12 3.46 1.57 -6.27
CA LEU A 12 4.55 1.80 -5.33
C LEU A 12 4.98 3.26 -5.30
N ASN A 13 5.13 3.89 -6.47
CA ASN A 13 5.50 5.29 -6.56
C ASN A 13 4.47 6.19 -5.84
N PHE A 14 3.18 5.90 -6.01
CA PHE A 14 2.12 6.60 -5.28
C PHE A 14 2.27 6.44 -3.76
N LEU A 15 2.44 5.21 -3.26
CA LEU A 15 2.59 4.95 -1.83
C LEU A 15 3.80 5.66 -1.22
N TYR A 16 4.95 5.63 -1.90
CA TYR A 16 6.16 6.31 -1.43
C TYR A 16 6.04 7.84 -1.47
N GLU A 17 5.37 8.40 -2.48
CA GLU A 17 5.08 9.84 -2.50
C GLU A 17 4.09 10.24 -1.39
N MET A 18 3.13 9.37 -1.04
CA MET A 18 2.21 9.61 0.08
C MET A 18 2.91 9.58 1.44
N GLU A 19 3.81 8.63 1.67
CA GLU A 19 4.67 8.61 2.88
C GLU A 19 5.55 9.86 2.97
N LYS A 20 6.18 10.26 1.87
CA LYS A 20 7.01 11.47 1.82
C LYS A 20 6.20 12.75 2.09
N THR A 21 4.96 12.79 1.59
CA THR A 21 4.05 13.95 1.77
C THR A 21 3.48 13.99 3.19
N TYR A 22 3.20 12.84 3.79
CA TYR A 22 2.55 12.73 5.10
C TYR A 22 3.33 11.81 6.06
N PRO A 23 4.59 12.11 6.40
CA PRO A 23 5.48 11.18 7.12
C PRO A 23 5.04 10.88 8.55
N ASN A 24 4.24 11.77 9.16
CA ASN A 24 3.66 11.52 10.49
C ASN A 24 2.44 10.61 10.45
N LEU A 25 1.78 10.50 9.28
CA LEU A 25 0.50 9.81 9.12
C LEU A 25 0.63 8.47 8.40
N ILE A 26 1.60 8.34 7.50
CA ILE A 26 1.77 7.19 6.61
C ILE A 26 3.20 6.68 6.73
N LYS A 27 3.34 5.36 6.87
CA LYS A 27 4.62 4.66 6.81
C LYS A 27 4.49 3.45 5.90
N ILE A 28 5.34 3.33 4.88
CA ILE A 28 5.35 2.16 3.99
C ILE A 28 6.30 1.12 4.56
N ILE A 29 5.78 -0.09 4.76
CA ILE A 29 6.52 -1.17 5.39
C ILE A 29 6.56 -2.34 4.42
N LYS A 30 7.76 -2.82 4.12
CA LYS A 30 7.94 -4.10 3.43
C LYS A 30 7.60 -5.23 4.39
N ILE A 31 6.58 -6.01 4.05
CA ILE A 31 6.11 -7.16 4.83
C ILE A 31 6.54 -8.50 4.23
N GLY A 32 7.10 -8.49 3.02
CA GLY A 32 7.62 -9.68 2.38
C GLY A 32 8.16 -9.41 0.99
N THR A 33 8.47 -10.50 0.30
CA THR A 33 8.91 -10.51 -1.09
C THR A 33 8.18 -11.65 -1.80
N THR A 34 7.64 -11.37 -2.98
CA THR A 34 6.99 -12.35 -3.84
C THR A 34 8.00 -13.37 -4.37
N TYR A 35 7.50 -14.47 -4.94
CA TYR A 35 8.36 -15.48 -5.57
C TYR A 35 9.28 -14.91 -6.67
N GLU A 36 8.79 -13.95 -7.45
CA GLU A 36 9.55 -13.32 -8.54
C GLU A 36 10.39 -12.10 -8.08
N GLY A 37 10.54 -11.89 -6.77
CA GLY A 37 11.44 -10.85 -6.24
C GLY A 37 10.84 -9.45 -6.13
N ARG A 38 9.52 -9.29 -6.29
CA ARG A 38 8.83 -8.01 -6.00
C ARG A 38 8.55 -7.84 -4.52
N ASP A 39 8.67 -6.63 -4.00
CA ASP A 39 8.33 -6.32 -2.62
C ASP A 39 6.82 -6.37 -2.38
N ILE A 40 6.42 -6.93 -1.25
CA ILE A 40 5.05 -6.84 -0.74
C ILE A 40 5.07 -5.76 0.31
N VAL A 41 4.37 -4.66 0.07
CA VAL A 41 4.34 -3.50 0.96
C VAL A 41 2.97 -3.34 1.63
N LEU A 42 2.98 -2.67 2.77
CA LEU A 42 1.79 -2.29 3.54
C LEU A 42 1.91 -0.81 3.93
N ALA A 43 0.84 -0.05 3.73
CA ALA A 43 0.73 1.32 4.22
C ALA A 43 0.16 1.30 5.65
N LYS A 44 0.97 1.67 6.63
CA LYS A 44 0.52 1.88 8.00
C LYS A 44 0.01 3.32 8.14
N ILE A 45 -1.27 3.48 8.46
CA ILE A 45 -1.92 4.80 8.54
C ILE A 45 -2.45 5.05 9.95
N SER A 46 -2.05 6.15 10.58
CA SER A 46 -2.49 6.56 11.92
C SER A 46 -2.29 8.06 12.10
N LYS A 47 -2.95 8.69 13.08
CA LYS A 47 -2.68 10.10 13.47
C LYS A 47 -1.20 10.33 13.86
N ASN A 48 -0.56 9.28 14.38
CA ASN A 48 0.88 9.20 14.58
C ASN A 48 1.30 7.75 14.31
N VAL A 49 2.11 7.53 13.28
CA VAL A 49 2.57 6.18 12.89
C VAL A 49 3.49 5.53 13.92
N GLU A 50 4.22 6.32 14.70
CA GLU A 50 5.17 5.83 15.70
C GLU A 50 4.47 5.26 16.94
N THR A 51 3.25 5.72 17.26
CA THR A 51 2.43 5.19 18.38
C THR A 51 1.21 4.41 17.91
N ALA A 52 1.17 4.01 16.63
CA ALA A 52 0.01 3.36 16.05
C ALA A 52 -0.31 2.00 16.69
N ASP A 53 0.68 1.27 17.20
CA ASP A 53 0.51 -0.08 17.77
C ASP A 53 -0.20 -0.08 19.13
N GLU A 54 -0.43 1.08 19.72
CA GLU A 54 -1.20 1.25 20.95
C GLU A 54 -2.72 1.24 20.72
N LYS A 55 -3.16 1.15 19.46
CA LYS A 55 -4.58 1.22 19.06
C LYS A 55 -5.03 -0.06 18.37
N PRO A 56 -6.32 -0.42 18.46
CA PRO A 56 -6.89 -1.45 17.61
C PRO A 56 -6.66 -1.15 16.12
N ALA A 57 -6.30 -2.17 15.35
CA ALA A 57 -6.03 -2.05 13.94
C ALA A 57 -7.17 -2.63 13.09
N MET A 58 -7.35 -2.06 11.90
CA MET A 58 -8.11 -2.68 10.81
C MET A 58 -7.16 -2.98 9.67
N LEU A 59 -7.31 -4.14 9.05
CA LEU A 59 -6.55 -4.52 7.86
C LEU A 59 -7.47 -4.47 6.65
N PHE A 60 -7.05 -3.70 5.64
CA PHE A 60 -7.64 -3.69 4.31
C PHE A 60 -6.61 -4.26 3.34
N THR A 61 -7.05 -5.18 2.49
CA THR A 61 -6.20 -5.83 1.50
C THR A 61 -7.01 -6.13 0.25
N GLY A 62 -6.33 -6.17 -0.89
CA GLY A 62 -6.90 -6.49 -2.19
C GLY A 62 -5.86 -7.15 -3.08
N SER A 63 -6.23 -7.44 -4.32
CA SER A 63 -5.31 -7.98 -5.33
C SER A 63 -4.68 -9.35 -4.98
N ILE A 64 -5.36 -10.18 -4.16
CA ILE A 64 -4.92 -11.55 -3.86
C ILE A 64 -4.97 -12.41 -5.15
N HIS A 65 -5.98 -12.21 -5.99
CA HIS A 65 -6.05 -12.82 -7.31
C HIS A 65 -5.66 -11.81 -8.40
N ALA A 66 -4.73 -12.20 -9.27
CA ALA A 66 -4.08 -11.32 -10.25
C ALA A 66 -5.01 -10.61 -11.26
N ARG A 67 -6.25 -11.08 -11.43
CA ARG A 67 -7.22 -10.53 -12.40
C ARG A 67 -8.23 -9.55 -11.80
N GLU A 68 -8.23 -9.38 -10.48
CA GLU A 68 -9.21 -8.56 -9.75
C GLU A 68 -8.72 -7.11 -9.62
N TRP A 69 -8.44 -6.45 -10.74
CA TRP A 69 -7.76 -5.15 -10.77
C TRP A 69 -8.53 -4.05 -10.03
N VAL A 70 -9.86 -4.09 -10.00
CA VAL A 70 -10.67 -3.16 -9.20
C VAL A 70 -10.39 -3.30 -7.70
N GLY A 71 -10.10 -4.51 -7.22
CA GLY A 71 -9.72 -4.73 -5.83
C GLY A 71 -8.36 -4.14 -5.47
N HIS A 72 -7.46 -4.00 -6.46
CA HIS A 72 -6.20 -3.28 -6.32
C HIS A 72 -6.43 -1.77 -6.19
N GLU A 73 -7.22 -1.19 -7.08
CA GLU A 73 -7.55 0.25 -7.03
C GLU A 73 -8.31 0.66 -5.76
N LEU A 74 -9.15 -0.22 -5.22
CA LEU A 74 -9.87 0.05 -3.96
C LEU A 74 -8.97 0.01 -2.73
N ALA A 75 -7.82 -0.66 -2.81
CA ALA A 75 -6.87 -0.80 -1.71
C ALA A 75 -5.81 0.31 -1.68
N LEU A 76 -5.63 1.02 -2.81
CA LEU A 76 -4.74 2.18 -2.96
C LEU A 76 -5.42 3.49 -2.53
#